data_AF-A0A7T2W2G2-F1
#
_entry.id   AF-A0A7T2W2G2-F1
#
_cell.length_a   1.000
_cell.length_b   1.000
_cell.length_c   1.000
_cell.angle_alpha   90.00
_cell.angle_beta   90.00
_cell.angle_gamma   90.00
#
_symmetry.space_group_name_H-M   'P 1'
#
loop_
_entity.id
_entity.type
_entity.pdbx_description
1 polymer ?
#
loop_
_entity_poly.entity_id
_entity_poly.type
_entity_poly.pdbx_seq_one_letter_code
_entity_poly.pdbx_strand_id
1 'polypeptide(L)'
;MYSRKYSRRWPVCAAAVLALGGCQTAPARVELQRVNVPVPVACDEPEPERPVMPTEQLQPGATVDQFTQAAQAEIERREAYEIRLAAALANCIRPISPSLPAAGTTTESHP
;
A
#
# COMPACT_ATOMS: atom_id res chain seq x y z
N MET A 1 -0.13 14.33 79.59
CA MET A 1 0.08 12.92 79.17
C MET A 1 -0.81 12.58 77.95
N TYR A 2 -0.50 13.01 76.73
CA TYR A 2 -1.25 12.61 75.50
C TYR A 2 -0.36 12.20 74.31
N SER A 3 0.97 12.26 74.48
CA SER A 3 1.94 12.17 73.36
C SER A 3 2.38 10.75 72.99
N ARG A 4 2.28 9.76 73.89
CA ARG A 4 2.72 8.36 73.61
C ARG A 4 1.71 7.54 72.80
N LYS A 5 0.42 7.90 72.83
CA LYS A 5 -0.61 7.19 72.06
C LYS A 5 -0.61 7.57 70.57
N TYR A 6 -0.15 8.79 70.23
CA TYR A 6 -0.06 9.26 68.84
C TYR A 6 1.16 8.69 68.08
N SER A 7 2.31 8.47 68.75
CA SER A 7 3.50 7.95 68.07
C SER A 7 3.34 6.50 67.58
N ARG A 8 2.52 5.69 68.26
CA ARG A 8 2.25 4.30 67.88
C ARG A 8 1.22 4.17 66.74
N ARG A 9 0.47 5.23 66.44
CA ARG A 9 -0.53 5.29 65.35
C ARG A 9 0.02 5.93 64.07
N TRP A 10 1.14 6.64 64.18
CA TRP A 10 1.87 7.25 63.06
C TRP A 10 2.18 6.28 61.91
N PRO A 11 2.75 5.06 62.13
CA PRO A 11 3.15 4.22 61.00
C PRO A 11 1.94 3.70 60.22
N VAL A 12 0.81 3.46 60.89
CA VAL A 12 -0.43 3.00 60.25
C VAL A 12 -1.04 4.10 59.39
N CYS A 13 -1.08 5.34 59.89
CA CYS A 13 -1.55 6.48 59.11
C CYS A 13 -0.63 6.78 57.92
N ALA A 14 0.69 6.69 58.10
CA ALA A 14 1.65 6.89 57.01
C ALA A 14 1.53 5.81 55.92
N ALA A 15 1.36 4.53 56.32
CA ALA A 15 1.13 3.44 55.39
C ALA A 15 -0.20 3.58 54.63
N ALA A 16 -1.26 4.04 55.30
CA ALA A 16 -2.55 4.32 54.65
C ALA A 16 -2.44 5.45 53.62
N VAL A 17 -1.71 6.53 53.93
CA VAL A 17 -1.50 7.65 53.00
C VAL A 17 -0.64 7.23 51.79
N LEU A 18 0.38 6.39 51.98
CA LEU A 18 1.19 5.85 50.88
C LEU A 18 0.40 4.88 49.99
N ALA A 19 -0.51 4.07 50.57
CA ALA A 19 -1.37 3.17 49.82
C ALA A 19 -2.41 3.91 48.94
N LEU A 20 -2.78 5.14 49.31
CA LEU A 20 -3.71 5.99 48.54
C LEU A 20 -3.01 6.75 47.38
N GLY A 21 -1.68 6.78 47.34
CA GLY A 21 -0.90 7.49 46.30
C GLY A 21 -0.83 6.78 44.94
N GLY A 22 -1.31 5.54 44.83
CA GLY A 22 -1.29 4.75 43.59
C GLY A 22 -2.41 5.06 42.60
N CYS A 23 -3.35 5.95 42.92
CA CYS A 23 -4.56 6.19 42.10
C CYS A 23 -4.43 7.35 41.08
N GLN A 24 -3.26 7.98 40.99
CA GLN A 24 -2.99 9.07 40.03
C GLN A 24 -2.00 8.62 38.95
N THR A 25 -2.25 7.47 38.33
CA THR A 25 -1.61 7.14 37.06
C THR A 25 -2.10 8.14 36.01
N ALA A 26 -1.21 9.04 35.58
CA ALA A 26 -1.48 9.89 34.42
C ALA A 26 -1.97 8.99 33.26
N PRO A 27 -3.00 9.40 32.51
CA PRO A 27 -3.47 8.60 31.39
C PRO A 27 -2.28 8.34 30.47
N ALA A 28 -2.10 7.07 30.06
CA ALA A 28 -1.02 6.69 29.17
C ALA A 28 -1.02 7.65 27.98
N ARG A 29 0.12 8.30 27.73
CA ARG A 29 0.26 9.29 26.67
C ARG A 29 0.08 8.57 25.34
N VAL A 30 -1.10 8.70 24.74
CA VAL A 30 -1.39 8.16 23.41
C VAL A 30 -0.76 9.11 22.39
N GLU A 31 0.41 8.75 21.88
CA GLU A 31 0.96 9.42 20.70
C GLU A 31 0.31 8.85 19.45
N LEU A 32 -0.50 9.68 18.78
CA LEU A 32 -1.09 9.33 17.50
C LEU A 32 0.00 9.38 16.42
N GLN A 33 0.62 8.24 16.13
CA GLN A 33 1.56 8.11 15.03
C GLN A 33 0.79 8.08 13.71
N ARG A 34 0.95 9.13 12.88
CA ARG A 34 0.41 9.14 11.52
C ARG A 34 1.21 8.16 10.65
N VAL A 35 0.57 7.08 10.22
CA VAL A 35 1.15 6.10 9.28
C VAL A 35 0.55 6.34 7.90
N ASN A 36 1.39 6.69 6.93
CA ASN A 36 0.98 6.80 5.53
C ASN A 36 0.99 5.40 4.90
N VAL A 37 -0.18 4.79 4.83
CA VAL A 37 -0.37 3.49 4.15
C VAL A 37 -0.65 3.77 2.67
N PRO A 38 0.13 3.20 1.73
CA PRO A 38 -0.18 3.34 0.31
C PRO A 38 -1.55 2.69 0.02
N VAL A 39 -2.46 3.47 -0.55
CA VAL A 39 -3.76 2.99 -0.99
C VAL A 39 -3.62 2.53 -2.44
N PRO A 40 -3.91 1.26 -2.78
CA PRO A 40 -3.85 0.81 -4.16
C PRO A 40 -4.93 1.53 -4.97
N VAL A 41 -4.52 2.13 -6.08
CA VAL A 41 -5.41 2.76 -7.06
C VAL A 41 -5.58 1.83 -8.27
N ALA A 42 -6.59 2.08 -9.10
CA ALA A 42 -6.73 1.37 -10.37
C ALA A 42 -5.48 1.62 -11.24
N CYS A 43 -5.11 0.62 -12.06
CA CYS A 43 -4.04 0.78 -13.02
C CYS A 43 -4.50 1.66 -14.18
N ASP A 44 -3.72 2.70 -14.51
CA ASP A 44 -4.00 3.63 -15.60
C ASP A 44 -3.30 3.23 -16.92
N GLU A 45 -2.77 2.01 -17.02
CA GLU A 45 -2.12 1.52 -18.23
C GLU A 45 -3.17 1.29 -19.34
N PRO A 46 -2.97 1.86 -20.54
CA PRO A 46 -3.91 1.66 -21.64
C PRO A 46 -3.80 0.26 -22.24
N GLU A 47 -4.92 -0.30 -22.69
CA GLU A 47 -4.91 -1.51 -23.50
C GLU A 47 -4.29 -1.22 -24.88
N PRO A 48 -3.29 -2.01 -25.33
CA PRO A 48 -2.72 -1.83 -26.66
C PRO A 48 -3.76 -2.02 -27.77
N GLU A 49 -3.73 -1.17 -28.79
CA GLU A 49 -4.63 -1.31 -29.95
C GLU A 49 -4.36 -2.63 -30.69
N ARG A 50 -5.42 -3.37 -30.99
CA ARG A 50 -5.32 -4.61 -31.76
C ARG A 50 -5.02 -4.28 -33.22
N PRO A 51 -3.90 -4.76 -33.78
CA PRO A 51 -3.61 -4.51 -35.19
C PRO A 51 -4.59 -5.29 -36.07
N VAL A 52 -4.89 -4.75 -37.26
CA VAL A 52 -5.65 -5.48 -38.28
C VAL A 52 -4.88 -6.74 -38.64
N MET A 53 -5.54 -7.90 -38.62
CA MET A 53 -4.85 -9.16 -38.85
C MET A 53 -4.82 -9.52 -40.34
N PRO A 54 -3.73 -10.10 -40.86
CA PRO A 54 -3.63 -10.44 -42.29
C PRO A 54 -4.73 -11.39 -42.78
N THR A 55 -5.17 -12.36 -41.97
CA THR A 55 -6.24 -13.29 -42.40
C THR A 55 -7.61 -12.62 -42.49
N GLU A 56 -7.84 -11.52 -41.76
CA GLU A 56 -9.09 -10.75 -41.82
C GLU A 56 -9.27 -10.03 -43.16
N GLN A 57 -8.19 -9.84 -43.91
CA GLN A 57 -8.19 -9.15 -45.20
C GLN A 57 -8.23 -10.12 -46.40
N LEU A 58 -8.29 -11.43 -46.15
CA LEU A 58 -8.36 -12.42 -47.22
C LEU A 58 -9.70 -12.33 -47.96
N GLN A 59 -9.63 -12.34 -49.29
CA GLN A 59 -10.81 -12.39 -50.13
C GLN A 59 -11.47 -13.78 -50.06
N PRO A 60 -12.80 -13.87 -50.21
CA PRO A 60 -13.46 -15.15 -50.40
C PRO A 60 -12.87 -15.91 -51.59
N GLY A 61 -12.57 -17.20 -51.39
CA GLY A 61 -11.94 -18.04 -52.43
C GLY A 61 -10.42 -17.92 -52.53
N ALA A 62 -9.74 -17.28 -51.56
CA ALA A 62 -8.29 -17.31 -51.45
C ALA A 62 -7.75 -18.75 -51.48
N THR A 63 -6.62 -18.95 -52.15
CA THR A 63 -5.99 -20.27 -52.24
C THR A 63 -5.38 -20.68 -50.89
N VAL A 64 -5.10 -21.97 -50.73
CA VAL A 64 -4.43 -22.50 -49.53
C VAL A 64 -3.08 -21.82 -49.31
N ASP A 65 -2.33 -21.55 -50.37
CA ASP A 65 -1.03 -20.88 -50.27
C ASP A 65 -1.18 -19.43 -49.80
N GLN A 66 -2.17 -18.70 -50.32
CA GLN A 66 -2.47 -17.33 -49.87
C GLN A 66 -2.91 -17.29 -48.40
N PHE A 67 -3.73 -18.24 -47.99
CA PHE A 67 -4.12 -18.37 -46.58
C PHE A 67 -2.90 -18.68 -45.70
N THR A 68 -2.04 -19.62 -46.12
CA THR A 68 -0.86 -20.02 -45.36
C THR A 68 0.11 -18.85 -45.18
N GLN A 69 0.35 -18.08 -46.25
CA GLN A 69 1.18 -16.88 -46.19
C GLN A 69 0.60 -15.82 -45.23
N ALA A 70 -0.72 -15.57 -45.31
CA ALA A 70 -1.38 -14.61 -44.42
C ALA A 70 -1.36 -15.09 -42.95
N ALA A 71 -1.59 -16.38 -42.71
CA ALA A 71 -1.55 -16.97 -41.38
C ALA A 71 -0.16 -16.88 -40.74
N GLN A 72 0.91 -17.14 -41.51
CA GLN A 72 2.29 -16.98 -41.03
C GLN A 72 2.57 -15.52 -40.64
N ALA A 73 2.21 -14.56 -41.50
CA ALA A 73 2.35 -13.14 -41.19
C ALA A 73 1.50 -12.71 -39.97
N GLU A 74 0.36 -13.36 -39.75
CA GLU A 74 -0.49 -13.13 -38.59
C GLU A 74 0.12 -13.65 -37.30
N ILE A 75 0.76 -14.82 -37.31
CA ILE A 75 1.45 -15.38 -36.14
C ILE A 75 2.47 -14.37 -35.61
N GLU A 76 3.36 -13.88 -36.48
CA GLU A 76 4.37 -12.89 -36.09
C GLU A 76 3.74 -11.61 -35.52
N ARG A 77 2.62 -11.16 -36.12
CA ARG A 77 1.90 -9.97 -35.67
C ARG A 77 1.22 -10.17 -34.31
N ARG A 78 0.67 -11.36 -34.06
CA ARG A 78 0.06 -11.74 -32.79
C ARG A 78 1.10 -11.85 -31.69
N GLU A 79 2.24 -12.48 -31.96
CA GLU A 79 3.35 -12.56 -31.01
C GLU A 79 3.83 -11.15 -30.60
N ALA A 80 3.98 -10.25 -31.57
CA ALA A 80 4.34 -8.86 -31.27
C ALA A 80 3.26 -8.12 -30.44
N TYR A 81 1.98 -8.40 -30.69
CA TYR A 81 0.87 -7.85 -29.91
C TYR A 81 0.83 -8.42 -28.48
N GLU A 82 1.05 -9.73 -28.32
CA GLU A 82 1.11 -10.41 -27.03
C GLU A 82 2.24 -9.89 -26.15
N ILE A 83 3.40 -9.57 -26.73
CA ILE A 83 4.50 -8.92 -26.00
C ILE A 83 4.04 -7.57 -25.42
N ARG A 84 3.33 -6.75 -26.22
CA ARG A 84 2.81 -5.45 -25.74
C ARG A 84 1.76 -5.62 -24.67
N LEU A 85 0.85 -6.58 -24.85
CA LEU A 85 -0.20 -6.89 -23.87
C LEU A 85 0.39 -7.37 -22.56
N ALA A 86 1.39 -8.25 -22.61
CA ALA A 86 2.10 -8.74 -21.44
C ALA A 86 2.85 -7.60 -20.72
N ALA A 87 3.47 -6.67 -21.46
CA ALA A 87 4.12 -5.50 -20.88
C ALA A 87 3.13 -4.59 -20.15
N ALA A 88 1.98 -4.31 -20.75
CA ALA A 88 0.92 -3.52 -20.11
C ALA A 88 0.43 -4.19 -18.81
N LEU A 89 0.18 -5.50 -18.86
CA LEU A 89 -0.22 -6.27 -17.68
C LEU A 89 0.87 -6.25 -16.59
N ALA A 90 2.14 -6.41 -16.97
CA ALA A 90 3.27 -6.39 -16.05
C ALA A 90 3.38 -5.07 -15.29
N ASN A 91 3.08 -3.94 -15.94
CA ASN A 91 3.03 -2.64 -15.28
C ASN A 91 1.93 -2.60 -14.22
N CYS A 92 0.74 -3.12 -14.52
CA CYS A 92 -0.38 -3.10 -13.59
C CYS A 92 -0.23 -4.01 -12.37
N ILE A 93 0.46 -5.15 -12.51
CA ILE A 93 0.62 -6.11 -11.40
C ILE A 93 1.89 -5.86 -10.58
N ARG A 94 2.68 -4.84 -10.93
CA ARG A 94 3.93 -4.55 -10.23
C ARG A 94 3.64 -4.15 -8.77
N PRO A 95 4.35 -4.74 -7.78
CA PRO A 95 4.12 -4.39 -6.39
C PRO A 95 4.51 -2.93 -6.13
N ILE A 96 3.68 -2.23 -5.36
CA ILE A 96 3.97 -0.88 -4.89
C ILE A 96 4.94 -1.01 -3.72
N SER A 97 6.22 -0.71 -3.95
CA SER A 97 7.19 -0.56 -2.86
C SER A 97 7.01 0.82 -2.23
N PRO A 98 6.58 0.92 -0.96
CA PRO A 98 6.56 2.21 -0.29
C PRO A 98 8.00 2.73 -0.18
N SER A 99 8.28 3.89 -0.77
CA SER A 99 9.48 4.64 -0.40
C SER A 99 9.29 5.10 1.05
N LEU A 100 10.20 4.71 1.93
CA LEU A 100 10.28 5.34 3.24
C LEU A 100 10.46 6.84 3.02
N PRO A 101 9.56 7.70 3.55
CA PRO A 101 9.82 9.12 3.50
C PRO A 101 11.14 9.38 4.22
N ALA A 102 12.03 10.17 3.60
CA ALA A 102 13.17 10.74 4.31
C ALA A 102 12.62 11.42 5.57
N ALA A 103 13.21 11.11 6.72
CA ALA A 103 12.81 11.64 8.02
C ALA A 103 12.45 13.12 7.91
N GLY A 104 11.25 13.46 8.37
CA GLY A 104 10.52 14.67 8.00
C GLY A 104 11.30 15.97 8.12
N THR A 105 11.13 16.83 7.13
CA THR A 105 11.32 18.28 7.25
C THR A 105 9.96 18.95 7.00
N THR A 106 9.06 18.86 7.99
CA THR A 106 7.90 19.74 8.05
C THR A 106 8.37 21.11 8.51
N THR A 107 8.66 21.99 7.55
CA THR A 107 8.71 23.44 7.82
C THR A 107 7.26 23.91 7.84
N GLU A 108 6.61 23.83 9.00
CA GLU A 108 5.30 24.42 9.23
C GLU A 108 5.51 25.91 9.56
N SER A 109 5.40 26.77 8.55
CA SER A 109 5.22 28.21 8.74
C SER A 109 3.77 28.55 8.44
N HIS A 110 2.98 28.79 9.48
CA HIS A 110 1.68 29.46 9.37
C HIS A 110 1.74 30.83 10.10
N PRO A 111 0.98 31.83 9.63
CA PRO A 111 1.12 33.25 9.99
C PRO A 111 0.61 33.60 11.39
#